data_AF-X1J6F3-F1
#
_entry.id   AF-X1J6F3-F1
#
_cell.length_a   1.000
_cell.length_b   1.000
_cell.length_c   1.000
_cell.angle_alpha   90.00
_cell.angle_beta   90.00
_cell.angle_gamma   90.00
#
_symmetry.space_group_name_H-M   'P 1'
#
loop_
_entity.id
_entity.type
_entity.pdbx_description
1 polymer ?
#
loop_
_entity_poly.entity_id
_entity_poly.type
_entity_poly.pdbx_seq_one_letter_code
_entity_poly.pdbx_strand_id
1 'polypeptide(L)' 'KPLPIEDEKLGVRWVVHPYLFHIKDRDKIKIDWEHKETRWIAPEDIDKFETVPMLKAVVSI' A
#
# COMPACT_ATOMS: atom_id res chain seq x y z
N LYS A 1 -9.34 8.68 4.54
CA LYS A 1 -9.56 8.82 6.00
C LYS A 1 -8.57 7.90 6.72
N PRO A 2 -8.14 8.18 7.97
CA PRO A 2 -7.25 7.28 8.70
C PRO A 2 -7.90 5.91 8.90
N LEU A 3 -7.11 4.85 8.76
CA LEU A 3 -7.54 3.46 8.91
C LEU A 3 -6.86 2.87 10.14
N PRO A 4 -7.60 2.62 11.23
CA PRO A 4 -7.08 1.87 12.37
C PRO A 4 -7.05 0.37 12.05
N ILE A 5 -5.91 -0.27 12.32
CA ILE A 5 -5.70 -1.71 12.12
C ILE A 5 -5.17 -2.28 13.44
N GLU A 6 -5.89 -3.24 14.01
CA GLU A 6 -5.46 -3.96 15.20
C GLU A 6 -4.61 -5.16 14.79
N ASP A 7 -3.36 -5.22 15.26
CA ASP A 7 -2.49 -6.38 15.12
C ASP A 7 -2.44 -7.13 16.46
N GLU A 8 -3.33 -8.10 16.61
CA GLU A 8 -3.45 -8.90 17.84
C GLU A 8 -2.18 -9.70 18.15
N LYS A 9 -1.42 -10.11 17.13
CA LYS A 9 -0.19 -10.91 17.32
C LYS A 9 0.91 -10.08 17.97
N LEU A 10 0.98 -8.80 17.62
CA LEU A 10 1.96 -7.87 18.18
C LEU A 10 1.42 -7.06 19.36
N GLY A 11 0.11 -7.07 19.60
CA GLY A 11 -0.53 -6.20 20.59
C GLY A 11 -0.41 -4.72 20.25
N VAL A 12 -0.39 -4.39 18.94
CA VAL A 12 -0.14 -3.04 18.42
C VAL A 12 -1.33 -2.58 17.58
N ARG A 13 -1.73 -1.32 17.76
CA ARG A 13 -2.68 -0.63 16.88
C ARG A 13 -1.93 0.26 15.89
N TRP A 14 -2.07 -0.05 14.62
CA TRP A 14 -1.56 0.78 13.52
C TRP A 14 -2.62 1.81 13.11
N VAL A 15 -2.20 3.03 12.79
CA VAL A 15 -3.09 4.06 12.23
C VAL A 15 -2.51 4.53 10.90
N VAL A 16 -3.10 4.07 9.80
CA VAL A 16 -2.61 4.34 8.44
C VAL A 16 -3.33 5.54 7.85
N HIS A 17 -2.58 6.51 7.33
CA HIS A 17 -3.11 7.71 6.67
C HIS A 17 -2.81 7.66 5.18
N PRO A 18 -3.72 7.12 4.34
CA PRO A 18 -3.47 7.04 2.92
C PRO A 18 -3.65 8.38 2.22
N TYR A 19 -2.77 8.65 1.26
CA TYR A 19 -2.80 9.84 0.42
C TYR A 19 -2.72 9.43 -1.05
N LEU A 20 -3.57 10.04 -1.87
CA LEU A 20 -3.54 9.89 -3.32
C LEU A 20 -2.81 11.10 -3.93
N PHE A 21 -1.83 10.83 -4.77
CA PHE A 21 -1.09 11.86 -5.49
C PHE A 21 -0.96 11.48 -6.96
N HIS A 22 -0.97 12.49 -7.82
CA HIS A 22 -0.67 12.32 -9.23
C HIS A 22 0.80 12.66 -9.48
N ILE A 23 1.55 11.70 -10.02
CA ILE A 23 2.95 11.90 -10.38
C ILE A 23 3.09 12.25 -11.86
N LYS A 24 4.07 13.09 -12.17
CA LYS A 24 4.33 13.56 -13.53
C LYS A 24 5.10 12.54 -14.38
N ASP A 25 6.03 11.81 -13.75
CA ASP A 25 6.97 10.93 -14.42
C ASP A 25 7.12 9.64 -13.61
N ARG A 26 6.67 8.53 -14.18
CA ARG A 26 6.61 7.21 -13.53
C ARG A 26 7.97 6.52 -13.52
N ASP A 27 8.84 6.83 -14.47
CA ASP A 27 10.15 6.17 -14.65
C ASP A 27 11.17 6.61 -13.59
N LYS A 28 10.84 7.66 -12.84
CA LYS A 28 11.65 8.17 -11.73
C LYS A 28 11.40 7.45 -10.41
N ILE A 29 10.39 6.58 -10.31
CA ILE A 29 10.19 5.80 -9.09
C ILE A 29 11.35 4.81 -8.92
N LYS A 30 12.02 4.92 -7.77
CA LYS A 30 13.07 3.99 -7.35
C LYS A 30 12.67 3.41 -6.02
N ILE A 31 12.76 2.10 -5.92
CA ILE A 31 12.61 1.38 -4.65
C ILE A 31 13.96 1.31 -3.93
N ASP A 32 13.90 1.10 -2.62
CA ASP A 32 15.06 0.87 -1.77
C ASP A 32 14.98 -0.53 -1.12
N TRP A 33 15.85 -0.76 -0.12
CA TRP A 33 16.01 -2.05 0.55
C TRP A 33 14.75 -2.54 1.28
N GLU A 34 13.78 -1.68 1.59
CA GLU A 34 12.53 -2.10 2.24
C GLU A 34 11.59 -2.83 1.27
N HIS A 35 11.84 -2.72 -0.04
CA HIS A 35 10.95 -3.18 -1.10
C HIS A 35 11.67 -4.18 -2.02
N LYS A 36 10.93 -5.20 -2.49
CA LYS A 36 11.47 -6.22 -3.42
C LYS A 36 11.19 -5.89 -4.89
N GLU A 37 10.00 -5.38 -5.17
CA GLU A 37 9.55 -5.07 -6.54
C GLU A 37 8.59 -3.89 -6.56
N THR A 38 8.36 -3.32 -7.75
CA THR A 38 7.37 -2.28 -8.01
C THR A 38 6.69 -2.49 -9.35
N ARG A 39 5.39 -2.23 -9.42
CA ARG A 39 4.58 -2.39 -10.64
C ARG A 39 3.44 -1.37 -10.68
N TRP A 40 3.17 -0.83 -11.86
CA TRP A 40 1.93 -0.11 -12.14
C TRP A 40 0.83 -1.10 -12.51
N ILE A 41 -0.26 -1.09 -11.75
CA ILE A 41 -1.41 -1.99 -11.95
C ILE A 41 -2.71 -1.18 -11.93
N ALA A 42 -3.78 -1.77 -12.46
CA ALA A 42 -5.12 -1.26 -12.23
C ALA A 42 -5.56 -1.59 -10.78
N PRO A 43 -6.33 -0.72 -10.10
CA PRO A 43 -6.78 -0.98 -8.72
C PRO A 43 -7.51 -2.32 -8.54
N GLU A 44 -8.33 -2.71 -9.51
CA GLU A 44 -9.07 -3.97 -9.53
C GLU A 44 -8.19 -5.22 -9.61
N ASP A 45 -6.93 -5.08 -10.02
CA ASP A 45 -5.98 -6.18 -10.14
C ASP A 45 -5.18 -6.43 -8.85
N ILE A 46 -5.38 -5.65 -7.78
CA ILE A 46 -4.56 -5.71 -6.56
C ILE A 46 -4.54 -7.09 -5.91
N ASP A 47 -5.65 -7.84 -6.01
CA ASP A 47 -5.77 -9.20 -5.47
C ASP A 47 -4.90 -10.23 -6.20
N LYS A 48 -4.37 -9.88 -7.37
CA LYS A 48 -3.50 -10.76 -8.16
C LYS A 48 -2.04 -10.71 -7.71
N PHE A 49 -1.71 -9.87 -6.72
CA PHE A 49 -0.34 -9.62 -6.27
C PHE A 49 -0.19 -9.85 -4.77
N GLU A 50 0.94 -10.44 -4.37
CA GLU A 50 1.34 -10.45 -2.97
C GLU A 50 1.76 -9.04 -2.56
N THR A 51 1.03 -8.47 -1.61
CA THR A 51 1.27 -7.11 -1.12
C THR A 51 1.44 -7.12 0.39
N VAL A 52 1.93 -6.02 0.94
CA VAL A 52 1.94 -5.83 2.39
C VAL A 52 0.50 -5.93 2.93
N PRO A 53 0.32 -6.46 4.16
CA PRO A 53 -1.00 -6.55 4.76
C PRO A 53 -1.76 -5.23 4.69
N MET A 54 -3.08 -5.30 4.49
CA MET A 54 -4.01 -4.17 4.50
C MET A 54 -3.88 -3.16 3.35
N LEU A 55 -2.95 -3.33 2.40
CA LEU A 55 -2.85 -2.44 1.24
C LEU A 55 -4.15 -2.42 0.41
N LYS A 56 -4.80 -3.58 0.24
CA LYS A 56 -6.11 -3.66 -0.44
C LYS A 56 -7.17 -2.78 0.19
N ALA A 57 -7.25 -2.75 1.52
CA ALA A 57 -8.25 -1.95 2.25
C ALA A 57 -8.05 -0.44 2.04
N VAL A 58 -6.81 -0.04 1.73
CA VAL A 58 -6.46 1.35 1.39
C VAL A 58 -6.86 1.72 -0.04
N VAL A 59 -6.68 0.80 -0.99
CA VAL A 59 -6.84 1.07 -2.42
C VAL A 59 -8.28 0.92 -2.91
N SER A 60 -9.11 0.13 -2.22
CA SER A 60 -10.50 -0.17 -2.63
C SER A 60 -11.53 0.91 -2.23
N ILE A 61 -11.10 2.17 -2.05
CA ILE A 61 -11.93 3.29 -1.57
C ILE A 61 -12.38 4.17 -2.74
#